data_AF-A0A650CK71-F1
#
_entry.id   AF-A0A650CK71-F1
#
_cell.length_a   1.000
_cell.length_b   1.000
_cell.length_c   1.000
_cell.angle_alpha   90.00
_cell.angle_beta   90.00
_cell.angle_gamma   90.00
#
_symmetry.space_group_name_H-M   'P 1'
#
loop_
_entity.id
_entity.type
_entity.pdbx_description
1 polymer ?
#
loop_
_entity_poly.entity_id
_entity_poly.type
_entity_poly.pdbx_seq_one_letter_code
_entity_poly.pdbx_strand_id
1 'polypeptide(L)'
;MIWRQQLKRLHRIREMDPVPDELRGWHYYSPPVKPKAYLGLTMGEIAYDYCPTKRDVYVRRVLNQKGSERAQLVFGQSIHKVFSKALNDVRISYVLGKDPYQIVKESYLESEFCPQEISEYCRKVYGNLILFWSSWLAEAKAFYGGDSVGFLPWATEVRVDGSAIGLSDRLTVDALGEFTVVEVKSGKREEFHKLALAGYALAIESVLELPVDYGLLVYINGFPNDVEIRFESYYISPDMRREILDKRDEIIEMVLNGRDPGKPVKCPETCPFYEVCWK
;
A
#
# COMPACT_ATOMS: atom_id res chain seq x y z
N MET A 1 -5.83 5.43 -20.52
CA MET A 1 -4.72 6.21 -21.14
C MET A 1 -4.25 7.51 -20.42
N ILE A 2 -4.86 7.97 -19.32
CA ILE A 2 -4.44 9.21 -18.59
C ILE A 2 -3.05 9.07 -17.91
N TRP A 3 -2.64 7.85 -17.59
CA TRP A 3 -1.37 7.56 -16.91
C TRP A 3 -0.10 7.73 -17.75
N ARG A 4 -0.18 7.54 -19.07
CA ARG A 4 1.01 7.53 -19.93
C ARG A 4 1.73 8.88 -20.01
N GLN A 5 1.00 9.99 -19.84
CA GLN A 5 1.61 11.33 -19.79
C GLN A 5 2.34 11.58 -18.47
N GLN A 6 1.84 11.01 -17.36
CA GLN A 6 2.51 11.11 -16.06
C GLN A 6 3.84 10.35 -16.07
N LEU A 7 3.89 9.16 -16.69
CA LEU A 7 5.12 8.35 -16.78
C LEU A 7 6.29 9.10 -17.42
N LYS A 8 6.07 9.78 -18.56
CA LYS A 8 7.13 10.58 -19.21
C LYS A 8 7.75 11.63 -18.27
N ARG A 9 6.91 12.29 -17.47
CA ARG A 9 7.36 13.25 -16.46
C ARG A 9 8.18 12.55 -15.37
N LEU A 10 7.72 11.40 -14.87
CA LEU A 10 8.43 10.66 -13.83
C LEU A 10 9.78 10.11 -14.31
N HIS A 11 9.89 9.66 -15.57
CA HIS A 11 11.17 9.27 -16.17
C HIS A 11 12.16 10.44 -16.19
N ARG A 12 11.71 11.63 -16.61
CA ARG A 12 12.57 12.83 -16.60
C ARG A 12 13.03 13.20 -15.19
N ILE A 13 12.17 13.07 -14.18
CA ILE A 13 12.56 13.33 -12.78
C ILE A 13 13.64 12.33 -12.34
N ARG A 14 13.43 11.04 -12.60
CA ARG A 14 14.41 9.98 -12.31
C ARG A 14 15.77 10.21 -12.99
N GLU A 15 15.77 10.70 -14.22
CA GLU A 15 17.00 11.02 -14.96
C GLU A 15 17.77 12.19 -14.32
N MET A 16 17.06 13.19 -13.79
CA MET A 16 17.67 14.37 -13.16
C MET A 16 18.12 14.11 -11.72
N ASP A 17 17.45 13.18 -11.03
CA ASP A 17 17.68 12.86 -9.62
C ASP A 17 17.70 11.33 -9.42
N PRO A 18 18.70 10.62 -9.95
CA PRO A 18 18.74 9.16 -9.90
C PRO A 18 18.94 8.65 -8.47
N VAL A 19 18.26 7.55 -8.11
CA VAL A 19 18.49 6.90 -6.82
C VAL A 19 19.91 6.31 -6.75
N PRO A 20 20.76 6.78 -5.82
CA PRO A 20 22.10 6.26 -5.64
C PRO A 20 22.05 4.83 -5.07
N ASP A 21 23.09 4.04 -5.37
CA ASP A 21 23.14 2.63 -4.99
C ASP A 21 23.00 2.39 -3.47
N GLU A 22 23.60 3.28 -2.67
CA GLU A 22 23.52 3.23 -1.19
C GLU A 22 22.09 3.38 -0.63
N LEU A 23 21.14 3.89 -1.42
CA LEU A 23 19.73 4.02 -1.05
C LEU A 23 18.85 2.94 -1.69
N ARG A 24 19.45 1.88 -2.25
CA ARG A 24 18.76 0.76 -2.85
C ARG A 24 18.61 -0.40 -1.88
N GLY A 25 17.50 -1.11 -1.97
CA GLY A 25 17.21 -2.22 -1.07
C GLY A 25 18.25 -3.33 -1.09
N TRP A 26 18.89 -3.58 -2.23
CA TRP A 26 19.99 -4.56 -2.35
C TRP A 26 21.29 -4.14 -1.64
N HIS A 27 21.43 -2.87 -1.25
CA HIS A 27 22.57 -2.36 -0.49
C HIS A 27 22.40 -2.59 1.03
N TYR A 28 21.68 -3.63 1.45
CA TYR A 28 21.32 -3.90 2.85
C TYR A 28 22.49 -4.30 3.76
N TYR A 29 23.70 -4.48 3.21
CA TYR A 29 24.91 -4.83 3.96
C TYR A 29 25.63 -3.61 4.56
N SER A 30 25.30 -2.39 4.15
CA SER A 30 25.85 -1.13 4.68
C SER A 30 24.76 -0.12 5.04
N PRO A 31 25.02 0.81 5.99
CA PRO A 31 24.17 1.98 6.18
C PRO A 31 24.06 2.80 4.89
N PRO A 32 22.93 3.49 4.64
CA PRO A 32 21.77 3.65 5.53
C PRO A 32 20.72 2.52 5.45
N VAL A 33 20.81 1.63 4.45
CA VAL A 33 19.80 0.58 4.25
C VAL A 33 19.93 -0.51 5.31
N LYS A 34 21.14 -0.87 5.73
CA LYS A 34 21.36 -1.75 6.89
C LYS A 34 20.78 -1.10 8.16
N PRO A 35 19.82 -1.75 8.84
CA PRO A 35 19.20 -1.19 10.04
C PRO A 35 20.15 -1.25 11.24
N LYS A 36 19.93 -0.38 12.23
CA LYS A 36 20.62 -0.44 13.54
C LYS A 36 20.28 -1.73 14.31
N ALA A 37 19.08 -2.25 14.14
CA ALA A 37 18.63 -3.53 14.70
C ALA A 37 17.48 -4.14 13.89
N TYR A 38 17.32 -5.47 13.98
CA TYR A 38 16.31 -6.22 13.24
C TYR A 38 15.07 -6.47 14.12
N LEU A 39 14.21 -5.46 14.26
CA LEU A 39 13.00 -5.54 15.10
C LEU A 39 11.75 -6.03 14.36
N GLY A 40 11.84 -6.28 13.05
CA GLY A 40 10.71 -6.71 12.23
C GLY A 40 9.59 -5.69 12.24
N LEU A 41 9.91 -4.42 11.91
CA LEU A 41 8.93 -3.34 11.89
C LEU A 41 7.97 -3.49 10.70
N THR A 42 6.69 -3.20 10.94
CA THR A 42 5.67 -3.22 9.87
C THR A 42 5.66 -1.89 9.12
N MET A 43 5.15 -1.89 7.88
CA MET A 43 5.05 -0.64 7.11
C MET A 43 4.17 0.41 7.81
N GLY A 44 3.10 -0.04 8.47
CA GLY A 44 2.21 0.85 9.20
C GLY A 44 2.84 1.54 10.41
N GLU A 45 3.87 0.94 11.02
CA GLU A 45 4.60 1.55 12.13
C GLU A 45 5.54 2.66 11.64
N ILE A 46 6.13 2.48 10.46
CA ILE A 46 7.16 3.38 9.96
C ILE A 46 6.54 4.49 9.11
N ALA A 47 5.81 4.12 8.06
CA ALA A 47 5.38 5.06 7.02
C ALA A 47 4.25 5.98 7.49
N TYR A 48 3.36 5.52 8.37
CA TYR A 48 2.15 6.27 8.71
C TYR A 48 2.30 7.06 10.01
N ASP A 49 2.14 8.38 9.92
CA ASP A 49 2.28 9.31 11.05
C ASP A 49 0.93 9.71 11.64
N TYR A 50 0.02 8.75 11.79
CA TYR A 50 -1.26 8.99 12.47
C TYR A 50 -1.06 9.42 13.94
N CYS A 51 0.06 9.01 14.56
CA CYS A 51 0.55 9.57 15.82
C CYS A 51 1.91 10.26 15.58
N PRO A 52 1.97 11.60 15.59
CA PRO A 52 3.19 12.34 15.28
C PRO A 52 4.38 12.04 16.21
N THR A 53 4.13 11.60 17.45
CA THR A 53 5.18 11.24 18.40
C THR A 53 5.57 9.76 18.33
N LYS A 54 4.96 8.96 17.45
CA LYS A 54 5.11 7.50 17.38
C LYS A 54 4.83 6.77 18.71
N ARG A 55 4.09 7.41 19.63
CA ARG A 55 3.69 6.80 20.91
C ARG A 55 2.80 5.57 20.71
N ASP A 56 2.06 5.49 19.61
CA ASP A 56 1.30 4.29 19.25
C ASP A 56 2.21 3.07 19.04
N VAL A 57 3.38 3.26 18.41
CA VAL A 57 4.40 2.22 18.25
C VAL A 57 5.03 1.88 19.60
N TYR A 58 5.35 2.89 20.43
CA TYR A 58 5.85 2.69 21.79
C TYR A 58 4.89 1.85 22.65
N VAL A 59 3.60 2.21 22.66
CA VAL A 59 2.56 1.49 23.42
C VAL A 59 2.45 0.04 22.94
N ARG A 60 2.53 -0.20 21.63
CA ARG A 60 2.45 -1.54 21.04
C ARG A 60 3.69 -2.39 21.34
N ARG A 61 4.89 -1.84 21.16
CA ARG A 61 6.17 -2.60 21.18
C ARG A 61 6.85 -2.62 22.55
N VAL A 62 6.71 -1.56 23.34
CA VAL A 62 7.37 -1.41 24.66
C VAL A 62 6.41 -1.73 25.79
N LEU A 63 5.21 -1.11 25.79
CA LEU A 63 4.21 -1.39 26.83
C LEU A 63 3.40 -2.68 26.57
N ASN A 64 3.56 -3.29 25.39
CA ASN A 64 2.86 -4.52 24.98
C ASN A 64 1.33 -4.45 25.12
N GLN A 65 0.75 -3.26 24.93
CA GLN A 65 -0.69 -3.08 24.96
C GLN A 65 -1.30 -3.22 23.57
N LYS A 66 -2.50 -3.80 23.51
CA LYS A 66 -3.27 -3.93 22.27
C LYS A 66 -4.18 -2.73 22.08
N GLY A 67 -4.22 -2.21 20.86
CA GLY A 67 -5.17 -1.16 20.49
C GLY A 67 -6.59 -1.72 20.35
N SER A 68 -7.59 -0.88 20.57
CA SER A 68 -8.98 -1.23 20.27
C SER A 68 -9.20 -1.33 18.76
N GLU A 69 -10.05 -2.26 18.32
CA GLU A 69 -10.56 -2.21 16.96
C GLU A 69 -11.45 -0.98 16.78
N ARG A 70 -11.14 -0.16 15.77
CA ARG A 70 -11.87 1.07 15.45
C ARG A 70 -12.55 0.90 14.10
N ALA A 71 -13.77 1.43 13.96
CA ALA A 71 -14.58 1.29 12.75
C ALA A 71 -13.83 1.69 11.47
N GLN A 72 -12.98 2.73 11.53
CA GLN A 72 -12.17 3.18 10.39
C GLN A 72 -11.17 2.10 9.90
N LEU A 73 -10.60 1.30 10.80
CA LEU A 73 -9.69 0.21 10.42
C LEU A 73 -10.44 -0.92 9.73
N VAL A 74 -11.60 -1.31 10.27
CA VAL A 74 -12.46 -2.34 9.68
C VAL A 74 -12.94 -1.91 8.28
N PHE A 75 -13.30 -0.63 8.12
CA PHE A 75 -13.65 -0.05 6.83
C PHE A 75 -12.49 -0.19 5.83
N GLY A 76 -11.29 0.31 6.17
CA GLY A 76 -10.14 0.23 5.29
C GLY A 76 -9.78 -1.20 4.90
N GLN A 77 -9.74 -2.13 5.85
CA GLN A 77 -9.49 -3.55 5.58
C GLN A 77 -10.51 -4.16 4.61
N SER A 78 -11.78 -3.79 4.73
CA SER A 78 -12.84 -4.26 3.83
C SER A 78 -12.63 -3.76 2.41
N ILE A 79 -12.21 -2.50 2.24
CA ILE A 79 -11.91 -1.94 0.91
C ILE A 79 -10.70 -2.64 0.26
N HIS A 80 -9.63 -2.93 0.99
CA HIS A 80 -8.48 -3.66 0.45
C HIS A 80 -8.88 -5.08 0.01
N LYS A 81 -9.68 -5.79 0.82
CA LYS A 81 -10.20 -7.12 0.47
C LYS A 81 -11.04 -7.09 -0.80
N VAL A 82 -11.93 -6.10 -0.94
CA VAL A 82 -12.75 -5.92 -2.15
C VAL A 82 -11.87 -5.63 -3.36
N PHE A 83 -10.83 -4.81 -3.20
CA PHE A 83 -9.88 -4.50 -4.26
C PHE A 83 -9.15 -5.75 -4.79
N SER A 84 -8.59 -6.57 -3.88
CA SER A 84 -7.93 -7.82 -4.25
C SER A 84 -8.91 -8.80 -4.91
N LYS A 85 -10.12 -8.96 -4.32
CA LYS A 85 -11.16 -9.86 -4.85
C LYS A 85 -11.58 -9.46 -6.27
N ALA A 86 -11.85 -8.18 -6.52
CA ALA A 86 -12.32 -7.72 -7.83
C ALA A 86 -11.30 -8.04 -8.94
N LEU A 87 -10.00 -7.77 -8.71
CA LEU A 87 -8.98 -8.06 -9.73
C LEU A 87 -8.81 -9.56 -9.96
N ASN A 88 -8.84 -10.36 -8.89
CA ASN A 88 -8.73 -11.82 -8.98
C ASN A 88 -9.95 -12.45 -9.67
N ASP A 89 -11.16 -11.96 -9.40
CA ASP A 89 -12.37 -12.44 -10.06
C ASP A 89 -12.33 -12.17 -11.58
N VAL A 90 -11.86 -10.99 -12.00
CA VAL A 90 -11.66 -10.67 -13.43
C VAL A 90 -10.62 -11.61 -14.05
N ARG A 91 -9.47 -11.79 -13.38
CA ARG A 91 -8.40 -12.68 -13.85
C ARG A 91 -8.91 -14.11 -14.04
N ILE A 92 -9.52 -14.70 -13.00
CA ILE A 92 -10.02 -16.08 -13.03
C ILE A 92 -11.12 -16.23 -14.08
N SER A 93 -12.08 -15.31 -14.12
CA SER A 93 -13.20 -15.38 -15.07
C SER A 93 -12.73 -15.32 -16.52
N TYR A 94 -11.73 -14.49 -16.82
CA TYR A 94 -11.16 -14.41 -18.16
C TYR A 94 -10.40 -15.68 -18.55
N VAL A 95 -9.60 -16.24 -17.64
CA VAL A 95 -8.91 -17.53 -17.85
C VAL A 95 -9.90 -18.66 -18.11
N LEU A 96 -11.07 -18.62 -17.47
CA LEU A 96 -12.17 -19.56 -17.71
C LEU A 96 -12.93 -19.32 -19.02
N GLY A 97 -12.45 -18.39 -19.87
CA GLY A 97 -12.97 -18.16 -21.21
C GLY A 97 -14.09 -17.12 -21.30
N LYS A 98 -14.42 -16.41 -20.21
CA LYS A 98 -15.39 -15.32 -20.27
C LYS A 98 -14.78 -14.10 -20.94
N ASP A 99 -15.53 -13.48 -21.84
CA ASP A 99 -15.15 -12.18 -22.38
C ASP A 99 -15.38 -11.04 -21.35
N PRO A 100 -14.74 -9.87 -21.50
CA PRO A 100 -14.90 -8.76 -20.57
C PRO A 100 -16.34 -8.29 -20.34
N TYR A 101 -17.22 -8.39 -21.34
CA TYR A 101 -18.63 -8.01 -21.18
C TYR A 101 -19.37 -9.01 -20.28
N GLN A 102 -19.13 -10.31 -20.48
CA GLN A 102 -19.68 -11.36 -19.62
C GLN A 102 -19.20 -11.20 -18.17
N ILE A 103 -17.92 -10.88 -17.96
CA ILE A 103 -17.34 -10.67 -16.62
C ILE A 103 -18.08 -9.54 -15.89
N VAL A 104 -18.28 -8.39 -16.54
CA VAL A 104 -19.02 -7.25 -15.94
C VAL A 104 -20.45 -7.62 -15.61
N LYS A 105 -21.12 -8.39 -16.49
CA LYS A 105 -22.53 -8.76 -16.32
C LYS A 105 -22.76 -9.79 -15.20
N GLU A 106 -21.83 -10.72 -15.01
CA GLU A 106 -22.04 -11.89 -14.16
C GLU A 106 -21.36 -11.78 -12.79
N SER A 107 -20.37 -10.90 -12.64
CA SER A 107 -19.65 -10.74 -11.37
C SER A 107 -20.53 -10.06 -10.32
N TYR A 108 -20.54 -10.59 -9.11
CA TYR A 108 -21.25 -10.02 -7.97
C TYR A 108 -20.45 -10.22 -6.69
N LEU A 109 -20.72 -9.38 -5.69
CA LEU A 109 -20.13 -9.48 -4.35
C LEU A 109 -21.19 -9.90 -3.34
N GLU A 110 -20.93 -11.02 -2.65
CA GLU A 110 -21.78 -11.56 -1.59
C GLU A 110 -21.94 -10.53 -0.45
N SER A 111 -23.14 -10.48 0.18
CA SER A 111 -23.40 -9.55 1.30
C SER A 111 -22.44 -9.72 2.46
N GLU A 112 -22.05 -10.97 2.72
CA GLU A 112 -21.27 -11.41 3.87
C GLU A 112 -19.77 -11.09 3.73
N PHE A 113 -19.33 -10.67 2.53
CA PHE A 113 -17.93 -10.35 2.29
C PHE A 113 -17.45 -9.11 3.08
N CYS A 114 -18.37 -8.18 3.35
CA CYS A 114 -18.13 -6.99 4.15
C CYS A 114 -19.10 -6.92 5.34
N PRO A 115 -18.74 -6.19 6.43
CA PRO A 115 -19.67 -5.85 7.49
C PRO A 115 -20.97 -5.25 6.95
N GLN A 116 -22.09 -5.56 7.62
CA GLN A 116 -23.43 -5.21 7.13
C GLN A 116 -23.59 -3.71 6.89
N GLU A 117 -22.99 -2.88 7.75
CA GLU A 117 -23.06 -1.41 7.71
C GLU A 117 -22.44 -0.81 6.45
N ILE A 118 -21.50 -1.53 5.82
CA ILE A 118 -20.75 -1.05 4.64
C ILE A 118 -20.92 -1.97 3.42
N SER A 119 -21.74 -3.02 3.52
CA SER A 119 -21.91 -4.04 2.48
C SER A 119 -22.39 -3.47 1.15
N GLU A 120 -23.33 -2.53 1.18
CA GLU A 120 -23.82 -1.84 -0.03
C GLU A 120 -22.69 -1.06 -0.72
N TYR A 121 -21.90 -0.33 0.05
CA TYR A 121 -20.76 0.43 -0.48
C TYR A 121 -19.69 -0.51 -1.06
N CYS A 122 -19.38 -1.61 -0.37
CA CYS A 122 -18.45 -2.63 -0.89
C CYS A 122 -18.90 -3.18 -2.25
N ARG A 123 -20.20 -3.44 -2.44
CA ARG A 123 -20.74 -3.88 -3.75
C ARG A 123 -20.57 -2.82 -4.83
N LYS A 124 -20.79 -1.54 -4.52
CA LYS A 124 -20.55 -0.43 -5.45
C LYS A 124 -19.07 -0.35 -5.84
N VAL A 125 -18.15 -0.43 -4.87
CA VAL A 125 -16.70 -0.42 -5.11
C VAL A 125 -16.30 -1.62 -5.97
N TYR A 126 -16.77 -2.82 -5.62
CA TYR A 126 -16.54 -4.04 -6.39
C TYR A 126 -16.99 -3.90 -7.84
N GLY A 127 -18.24 -3.47 -8.07
CA GLY A 127 -18.78 -3.29 -9.43
C GLY A 127 -17.98 -2.29 -10.27
N ASN A 128 -17.56 -1.18 -9.67
CA ASN A 128 -16.70 -0.19 -10.34
C ASN A 128 -15.32 -0.77 -10.69
N LEU A 129 -14.72 -1.56 -9.79
CA LEU A 129 -13.44 -2.22 -10.04
C LEU A 129 -13.56 -3.32 -11.11
N ILE A 130 -14.61 -4.15 -11.08
CA ILE A 130 -14.88 -5.13 -12.13
C ILE A 130 -14.99 -4.44 -13.49
N LEU A 131 -15.75 -3.34 -13.57
CA LEU A 131 -15.86 -2.55 -14.80
C LEU A 131 -14.50 -2.01 -15.25
N PHE A 132 -13.74 -1.41 -14.34
CA PHE A 132 -12.42 -0.86 -14.63
C PHE A 132 -11.45 -1.91 -15.18
N TRP A 133 -11.29 -3.02 -14.46
CA TRP A 133 -10.38 -4.11 -14.82
C TRP A 133 -10.78 -4.84 -16.10
N SER A 134 -12.08 -5.09 -16.27
CA SER A 134 -12.60 -5.70 -17.50
C SER A 134 -12.42 -4.77 -18.70
N SER A 135 -12.59 -3.46 -18.52
CA SER A 135 -12.35 -2.47 -19.59
C SER A 135 -10.88 -2.44 -20.01
N TRP A 136 -9.96 -2.50 -19.05
CA TRP A 136 -8.53 -2.61 -19.32
C TRP A 136 -8.20 -3.87 -20.12
N LEU A 137 -8.80 -5.00 -19.74
CA LEU A 137 -8.60 -6.27 -20.42
C LEU A 137 -9.17 -6.27 -21.83
N ALA A 138 -10.34 -5.64 -22.03
CA ALA A 138 -10.93 -5.43 -23.35
C ALA A 138 -10.03 -4.57 -24.24
N GLU A 139 -9.46 -3.48 -23.69
CA GLU A 139 -8.48 -2.63 -24.36
C GLU A 139 -7.25 -3.46 -24.77
N ALA A 140 -6.66 -4.21 -23.84
CA ALA A 140 -5.49 -5.04 -24.11
C ALA A 140 -5.76 -6.07 -25.22
N LYS A 141 -6.91 -6.74 -25.18
CA LYS A 141 -7.34 -7.69 -26.22
C LYS A 141 -7.49 -7.03 -27.58
N ALA A 142 -8.07 -5.83 -27.64
CA ALA A 142 -8.27 -5.11 -28.88
C ALA A 142 -6.96 -4.63 -29.51
N PHE A 143 -5.99 -4.16 -28.70
CA PHE A 143 -4.75 -3.58 -29.20
C PHE A 143 -3.62 -4.59 -29.40
N TYR A 144 -3.47 -5.58 -28.52
CA TYR A 144 -2.35 -6.51 -28.53
C TYR A 144 -2.75 -7.93 -28.95
N GLY A 145 -4.04 -8.27 -28.90
CA GLY A 145 -4.52 -9.64 -29.16
C GLY A 145 -3.96 -10.66 -28.17
N GLY A 146 -3.87 -11.91 -28.61
CA GLY A 146 -3.22 -13.00 -27.85
C GLY A 146 -3.82 -13.27 -26.47
N ASP A 147 -2.99 -13.81 -25.56
CA ASP A 147 -3.35 -13.98 -24.16
C ASP A 147 -3.30 -12.63 -23.43
N SER A 148 -4.43 -11.93 -23.43
CA SER A 148 -4.52 -10.60 -22.86
C SER A 148 -4.51 -10.57 -21.33
N VAL A 149 -4.58 -11.73 -20.66
CA VAL A 149 -4.61 -11.79 -19.19
C VAL A 149 -3.32 -11.26 -18.57
N GLY A 150 -2.18 -11.47 -19.25
CA GLY A 150 -0.87 -10.97 -18.83
C GLY A 150 -0.78 -9.43 -18.84
N PHE A 151 -1.72 -8.75 -19.49
CA PHE A 151 -1.81 -7.29 -19.49
C PHE A 151 -2.67 -6.72 -18.36
N LEU A 152 -3.30 -7.58 -17.52
CA LEU A 152 -3.83 -7.12 -16.25
C LEU A 152 -2.66 -6.67 -15.38
N PRO A 153 -2.62 -5.40 -14.98
CA PRO A 153 -1.34 -4.78 -14.67
C PRO A 153 -0.76 -5.24 -13.34
N TRP A 154 -1.57 -5.79 -12.42
CA TRP A 154 -1.20 -5.94 -11.01
C TRP A 154 -1.42 -7.36 -10.47
N ALA A 155 -0.46 -7.88 -9.72
CA ALA A 155 -0.67 -8.96 -8.75
C ALA A 155 -1.06 -8.34 -7.41
N THR A 156 -2.09 -8.83 -6.72
CA THR A 156 -2.55 -8.27 -5.43
C THR A 156 -2.07 -9.11 -4.24
N GLU A 157 -2.01 -8.48 -3.07
CA GLU A 157 -1.64 -9.11 -1.78
C GLU A 157 -0.29 -9.86 -1.87
N VAL A 158 0.69 -9.23 -2.52
CA VAL A 158 2.01 -9.83 -2.77
C VAL A 158 2.82 -9.81 -1.49
N ARG A 159 3.27 -11.00 -1.05
CA ARG A 159 4.14 -11.13 0.12
C ARG A 159 5.58 -10.79 -0.25
N VAL A 160 6.22 -10.00 0.61
CA VAL A 160 7.63 -9.59 0.47
C VAL A 160 8.32 -9.79 1.82
N ASP A 161 9.49 -10.42 1.79
CA ASP A 161 10.36 -10.53 2.95
C ASP A 161 11.18 -9.24 3.08
N GLY A 162 10.90 -8.44 4.12
CA GLY A 162 11.62 -7.21 4.41
C GLY A 162 12.70 -7.36 5.49
N SER A 163 13.01 -8.59 5.93
CA SER A 163 13.91 -8.85 7.06
C SER A 163 15.32 -8.31 6.84
N ALA A 164 15.85 -8.38 5.61
CA ALA A 164 17.18 -7.87 5.25
C ALA A 164 17.38 -6.38 5.58
N ILE A 165 16.30 -5.60 5.56
CA ILE A 165 16.32 -4.16 5.81
C ILE A 165 15.67 -3.77 7.15
N GLY A 166 15.46 -4.74 8.05
CA GLY A 166 14.90 -4.53 9.40
C GLY A 166 13.38 -4.43 9.46
N LEU A 167 12.70 -4.66 8.34
CA LEU A 167 11.24 -4.74 8.27
C LEU A 167 10.76 -6.16 8.57
N SER A 168 9.45 -6.35 8.68
CA SER A 168 8.84 -7.66 8.87
C SER A 168 9.15 -8.61 7.70
N ASP A 169 9.31 -9.90 8.01
CA ASP A 169 9.38 -11.01 7.06
C ASP A 169 8.04 -11.35 6.37
N ARG A 170 6.97 -10.66 6.76
CA ARG A 170 5.59 -10.92 6.34
C ARG A 170 4.90 -9.65 5.82
N LEU A 171 5.67 -8.74 5.19
CA LEU A 171 5.06 -7.60 4.53
C LEU A 171 4.13 -8.09 3.42
N THR A 172 3.01 -7.39 3.27
CA THR A 172 2.06 -7.63 2.18
C THR A 172 1.86 -6.30 1.48
N VAL A 173 2.25 -6.26 0.21
CA VAL A 173 2.02 -5.13 -0.69
C VAL A 173 0.63 -5.29 -1.29
N ASP A 174 -0.17 -4.23 -1.30
CA ASP A 174 -1.55 -4.30 -1.80
C ASP A 174 -1.60 -4.74 -3.26
N ALA A 175 -0.73 -4.18 -4.09
CA ALA A 175 -0.51 -4.65 -5.44
C ALA A 175 0.90 -4.38 -5.96
N LEU A 176 1.38 -5.24 -6.86
CA LEU A 176 2.62 -5.08 -7.60
C LEU A 176 2.31 -5.13 -9.09
N GLY A 177 2.67 -4.07 -9.80
CA GLY A 177 2.68 -4.05 -11.26
C GLY A 177 4.06 -4.18 -11.85
N GLU A 178 4.15 -4.04 -13.18
CA GLU A 178 5.41 -4.06 -13.90
C GLU A 178 6.32 -2.90 -13.42
N PHE A 179 7.29 -3.24 -12.56
CA PHE A 179 8.22 -2.33 -11.87
C PHE A 179 7.56 -1.20 -11.06
N THR A 180 6.30 -1.35 -10.68
CA THR A 180 5.53 -0.34 -9.95
C THR A 180 4.91 -0.96 -8.70
N VAL A 181 5.22 -0.38 -7.54
CA VAL A 181 4.54 -0.77 -6.28
C VAL A 181 3.24 0.01 -6.11
N VAL A 182 2.17 -0.65 -5.67
CA VAL A 182 0.85 -0.06 -5.51
C VAL A 182 0.43 -0.16 -4.05
N GLU A 183 0.02 0.97 -3.47
CA GLU A 183 -0.60 1.06 -2.15
C GLU A 183 -2.02 1.61 -2.30
N VAL A 184 -2.99 0.90 -1.74
CA VAL A 184 -4.39 1.29 -1.72
C VAL A 184 -4.68 2.03 -0.41
N LYS A 185 -5.51 3.06 -0.48
CA LYS A 185 -5.96 3.83 0.68
C LYS A 185 -7.42 4.17 0.58
N SER A 186 -8.04 4.28 1.75
CA SER A 186 -9.40 4.78 1.90
C SER A 186 -9.43 5.87 2.97
N GLY A 187 -10.29 6.87 2.80
CA GLY A 187 -10.42 8.00 3.70
C GLY A 187 -9.57 9.20 3.28
N LYS A 188 -9.20 10.02 4.28
CA LYS A 188 -8.50 11.29 4.05
C LYS A 188 -7.14 11.06 3.41
N ARG A 189 -6.85 11.84 2.37
CA ARG A 189 -5.53 11.90 1.74
C ARG A 189 -4.53 12.56 2.69
N GLU A 190 -3.39 11.91 2.90
CA GLU A 190 -2.30 12.38 3.76
C GLU A 190 -0.97 12.24 3.02
N GLU A 191 -0.07 13.21 3.22
CA GLU A 191 1.22 13.24 2.52
C GLU A 191 2.12 12.04 2.86
N PHE A 192 2.06 11.54 4.10
CA PHE A 192 2.87 10.41 4.54
C PHE A 192 2.49 9.08 3.86
N HIS A 193 1.32 8.97 3.23
CA HIS A 193 0.92 7.74 2.54
C HIS A 193 1.92 7.33 1.44
N LYS A 194 2.58 8.29 0.80
CA LYS A 194 3.56 8.01 -0.26
C LYS A 194 4.82 7.33 0.26
N LEU A 195 5.15 7.48 1.56
CA LEU A 195 6.36 6.90 2.14
C LEU A 195 6.31 5.38 2.20
N ALA A 196 5.11 4.79 2.29
CA ALA A 196 4.95 3.35 2.23
C ALA A 196 5.48 2.76 0.92
N LEU A 197 5.32 3.50 -0.20
CA LEU A 197 5.87 3.10 -1.49
C LEU A 197 7.39 2.93 -1.43
N ALA A 198 8.10 3.86 -0.77
CA ALA A 198 9.55 3.77 -0.61
C ALA A 198 9.97 2.58 0.26
N GLY A 199 9.27 2.35 1.36
CA GLY A 199 9.54 1.21 2.23
C GLY A 199 9.34 -0.14 1.52
N TYR A 200 8.25 -0.28 0.76
CA TYR A 200 8.02 -1.50 -0.04
C TYR A 200 9.02 -1.63 -1.19
N ALA A 201 9.37 -0.54 -1.87
CA ALA A 201 10.39 -0.55 -2.92
C ALA A 201 11.72 -1.06 -2.38
N LEU A 202 12.18 -0.57 -1.22
CA LEU A 202 13.38 -1.06 -0.56
C LEU A 202 13.27 -2.55 -0.21
N ALA A 203 12.13 -3.01 0.32
CA ALA A 203 11.94 -4.42 0.64
C ALA A 203 12.00 -5.31 -0.62
N ILE A 204 11.32 -4.91 -1.69
CA ILE A 204 11.32 -5.65 -2.96
C ILE A 204 12.72 -5.67 -3.57
N GLU A 205 13.42 -4.54 -3.59
CA GLU A 205 14.80 -4.43 -4.09
C GLU A 205 15.77 -5.31 -3.31
N SER A 206 15.56 -5.48 -2.00
CA SER A 206 16.42 -6.34 -1.17
C SER A 206 16.29 -7.84 -1.49
N VAL A 207 15.19 -8.23 -2.13
CA VAL A 207 14.90 -9.63 -2.51
C VAL A 207 15.18 -9.88 -4.00
N LEU A 208 14.76 -8.95 -4.86
CA LEU A 208 14.81 -9.14 -6.31
C LEU A 208 16.06 -8.55 -6.97
N GLU A 209 16.78 -7.66 -6.28
CA GLU A 209 17.94 -6.93 -6.84
C GLU A 209 17.61 -6.17 -8.14
N LEU A 210 16.33 -5.80 -8.32
CA LEU A 210 15.82 -5.04 -9.46
C LEU A 210 15.30 -3.69 -8.99
N PRO A 211 15.58 -2.58 -9.71
CA PRO A 211 15.17 -1.24 -9.32
C PRO A 211 13.66 -1.08 -9.29
N VAL A 212 13.13 -0.56 -8.17
CA VAL A 212 11.72 -0.18 -8.01
C VAL A 212 11.64 1.33 -7.79
N ASP A 213 11.51 2.06 -8.90
CA ASP A 213 11.59 3.52 -8.93
C ASP A 213 10.23 4.22 -8.98
N TYR A 214 9.15 3.46 -9.20
CA TYR A 214 7.82 4.01 -9.41
C TYR A 214 6.83 3.40 -8.45
N GLY A 215 5.93 4.24 -7.96
CA GLY A 215 4.87 3.83 -7.07
C GLY A 215 3.53 4.48 -7.42
N LEU A 216 2.46 3.82 -6.99
CA LEU A 216 1.10 4.23 -7.23
C LEU A 216 0.32 4.26 -5.92
N LEU A 217 -0.23 5.43 -5.58
CA LEU A 217 -1.27 5.51 -4.56
C LEU A 217 -2.64 5.45 -5.22
N VAL A 218 -3.46 4.50 -4.78
CA VAL A 218 -4.85 4.34 -5.21
C VAL A 218 -5.76 4.71 -4.06
N TYR A 219 -6.47 5.83 -4.17
CA TYR A 219 -7.46 6.24 -3.19
C TYR A 219 -8.85 5.76 -3.64
N ILE A 220 -9.55 5.03 -2.78
CA ILE A 220 -10.94 4.61 -2.98
C ILE A 220 -11.80 5.30 -1.92
N ASN A 221 -12.65 6.23 -2.36
CA ASN A 221 -13.45 7.14 -1.53
C ASN A 221 -14.90 7.28 -2.03
N GLY A 222 -15.70 8.13 -1.37
CA GLY A 222 -17.09 8.44 -1.75
C GLY A 222 -18.16 7.74 -0.90
N PHE A 223 -17.77 7.02 0.15
CA PHE A 223 -18.70 6.42 1.10
C PHE A 223 -19.72 7.44 1.66
N PRO A 224 -21.02 7.07 1.78
CA PRO A 224 -21.63 5.77 1.46
C PRO A 224 -22.20 5.66 0.03
N ASN A 225 -22.25 6.76 -0.72
CA ASN A 225 -23.12 6.86 -1.90
C ASN A 225 -22.39 6.63 -3.22
N ASP A 226 -21.22 7.25 -3.39
CA ASP A 226 -20.49 7.33 -4.65
C ASP A 226 -19.17 6.55 -4.58
N VAL A 227 -18.60 6.18 -5.72
CA VAL A 227 -17.26 5.55 -5.76
C VAL A 227 -16.30 6.45 -6.51
N GLU A 228 -15.38 7.07 -5.78
CA GLU A 228 -14.27 7.83 -6.35
C GLU A 228 -13.00 6.99 -6.27
N ILE A 229 -12.44 6.64 -7.43
CA ILE A 229 -11.13 6.00 -7.54
C ILE A 229 -10.14 7.02 -8.09
N ARG A 230 -9.20 7.43 -7.25
CA ARG A 230 -8.14 8.37 -7.60
C ARG A 230 -6.78 7.69 -7.55
N PHE A 231 -5.90 8.23 -8.37
CA PHE A 231 -4.78 7.52 -8.94
C PHE A 231 -3.62 8.50 -9.01
N GLU A 232 -2.64 8.32 -8.13
CA GLU A 232 -1.53 9.25 -7.95
C GLU A 232 -0.21 8.51 -8.14
N SER A 233 0.53 8.89 -9.17
CA SER A 233 1.82 8.28 -9.50
C SER A 233 2.97 9.08 -8.89
N TYR A 234 3.96 8.35 -8.38
CA TYR A 234 5.12 8.90 -7.71
C TYR A 234 6.41 8.31 -8.27
N TYR A 235 7.41 9.16 -8.43
CA TYR A 235 8.80 8.72 -8.48
C TYR A 235 9.28 8.52 -7.04
N ILE A 236 9.79 7.33 -6.73
CA ILE A 236 10.29 6.97 -5.40
C ILE A 236 11.72 7.50 -5.27
N SER A 237 11.80 8.79 -4.94
CA SER A 237 13.04 9.57 -4.96
C SER A 237 14.05 9.15 -3.87
N PRO A 238 15.33 9.56 -4.01
CA PRO A 238 16.32 9.46 -2.94
C PRO A 238 15.81 9.99 -1.60
N ASP A 239 15.09 11.11 -1.61
CA ASP A 239 14.62 11.75 -0.37
C ASP A 239 13.50 10.96 0.30
N MET A 240 12.57 10.37 -0.47
CA MET A 240 11.57 9.45 0.10
C MET A 240 12.22 8.21 0.74
N ARG A 241 13.32 7.72 0.14
CA ARG A 241 14.09 6.58 0.65
C ARG A 241 14.84 6.94 1.91
N ARG A 242 15.48 8.11 1.98
CA ARG A 242 16.10 8.61 3.21
C ARG A 242 15.06 8.77 4.31
N GLU A 243 13.95 9.43 4.03
CA GLU A 243 12.90 9.68 5.03
C GLU A 243 12.36 8.39 5.65
N ILE A 244 12.09 7.34 4.86
CA ILE A 244 11.59 6.08 5.42
C ILE A 244 12.67 5.33 6.23
N LEU A 245 13.94 5.40 5.82
CA LEU A 245 15.06 4.80 6.54
C LEU A 245 15.34 5.53 7.88
N ASP A 246 15.30 6.86 7.86
CA ASP A 246 15.46 7.68 9.06
C ASP A 246 14.35 7.38 10.08
N LYS A 247 13.08 7.35 9.62
CA LYS A 247 11.93 6.98 10.46
C LYS A 247 12.06 5.57 11.04
N ARG A 248 12.54 4.60 10.24
CA ARG A 248 12.79 3.23 10.72
C ARG A 248 13.79 3.26 11.86
N ASP A 249 14.91 3.94 11.67
CA ASP A 249 16.01 3.96 12.64
C ASP A 249 15.66 4.74 13.92
N GLU A 250 14.88 5.82 13.81
CA GLU A 250 14.30 6.54 14.96
C GLU A 250 13.37 5.64 15.79
N ILE A 251 12.50 4.87 15.13
CA ILE A 251 11.61 3.92 15.81
C ILE A 251 12.41 2.80 16.47
N ILE A 252 13.42 2.25 15.78
CA ILE A 252 14.31 1.24 16.36
C ILE A 252 14.95 1.79 17.63
N GLU A 253 15.50 2.99 17.57
CA GLU A 253 16.16 3.63 18.72
C GLU A 253 15.19 3.86 19.88
N MET A 254 13.98 4.35 19.61
CA MET A 254 12.93 4.52 20.61
C MET A 254 12.57 3.20 21.29
N VAL A 255 12.38 2.12 20.51
CA VAL A 255 12.00 0.80 21.03
C VAL A 255 13.13 0.19 21.86
N LEU A 256 14.38 0.28 21.40
CA LEU A 256 15.54 -0.25 22.12
C LEU A 256 15.80 0.49 23.44
N ASN A 257 15.69 1.82 23.44
CA ASN A 257 15.92 2.63 24.63
C ASN A 257 14.73 2.57 25.61
N GLY A 258 13.55 2.15 25.16
CA GLY A 258 12.34 2.10 25.97
C GLY A 258 11.89 3.46 26.51
N ARG A 259 12.37 4.56 25.90
CA ARG A 259 12.03 5.91 26.33
C ARG A 259 10.71 6.33 25.70
N ASP A 260 9.74 6.65 26.55
CA ASP A 260 8.45 7.16 26.11
C ASP A 260 8.62 8.50 25.35
N PRO A 261 8.19 8.59 24.07
CA PRO A 261 8.32 9.80 23.26
C PRO A 261 7.31 10.90 23.66
N GLY A 262 6.42 10.63 24.61
CA GLY A 262 5.40 11.57 25.06
C GLY A 262 4.14 11.53 24.19
N LYS A 263 3.05 12.11 24.73
CA LYS A 263 1.75 12.17 24.05
C LYS A 263 1.81 13.24 22.94
N PRO A 264 1.15 13.02 21.79
CA PRO A 264 1.06 14.06 20.77
C PRO A 264 0.16 15.20 21.26
N VAL A 265 0.42 16.42 20.78
CA VAL A 265 -0.39 17.62 21.10
C VAL A 265 -1.84 17.43 20.67
N LYS A 266 -2.05 16.75 19.53
CA LYS A 266 -3.37 16.42 18.99
C LYS A 266 -3.41 14.93 18.67
N CYS A 267 -4.37 14.21 19.23
CA CYS A 267 -4.61 12.79 18.98
C CYS A 267 -5.99 12.61 18.33
N PRO A 268 -6.11 11.90 17.20
CA PRO A 268 -7.42 11.61 16.63
C PRO A 268 -8.19 10.63 17.54
N GLU A 269 -9.49 10.83 17.70
CA GLU A 269 -10.36 9.92 18.46
C GLU A 269 -10.40 8.51 17.85
N THR A 270 -10.14 8.40 16.54
CA THR A 270 -10.01 7.13 15.83
C THR A 270 -8.71 6.39 16.12
N CYS A 271 -7.80 6.94 16.94
CA CYS A 271 -6.60 6.25 17.37
C CYS A 271 -6.95 4.97 18.14
N PRO A 272 -6.40 3.80 17.76
CA PRO A 272 -6.60 2.54 18.48
C PRO A 272 -6.09 2.56 19.92
N PHE A 273 -5.16 3.47 20.24
CA PHE A 273 -4.53 3.60 21.56
C PHE A 273 -4.98 4.85 22.32
N TYR A 274 -6.05 5.51 21.86
CA TYR A 274 -6.55 6.73 22.48
C TYR A 274 -6.80 6.53 23.99
N GLU A 275 -7.51 5.45 24.34
CA GLU A 275 -7.83 5.08 25.72
C GLU A 275 -6.58 4.82 26.56
N VAL A 276 -5.54 4.23 25.98
CA VAL A 276 -4.28 3.94 26.69
C VAL A 276 -3.50 5.22 26.97
N CYS A 277 -3.59 6.20 26.07
CA CYS A 277 -2.87 7.46 26.20
C CYS A 277 -3.61 8.49 27.05
N TRP A 278 -4.95 8.49 27.09
CA TRP A 278 -5.74 9.59 27.66
C TRP A 278 -6.74 9.17 28.75
N LYS A 279 -6.80 7.88 29.12
CA LYS A 279 -7.25 7.50 30.46
C LYS A 279 -6.15 7.78 31.47
#